data_AF-A0A4Q2QTC2-F1
#
_entry.id   AF-A0A4Q2QTC2-F1
#
_cell.length_a   1.000
_cell.length_b   1.000
_cell.length_c   1.000
_cell.angle_alpha   90.00
_cell.angle_beta   90.00
_cell.angle_gamma   90.00
#
_symmetry.space_group_name_H-M   'P 1'
#
loop_
_entity.id
_entity.type
_entity.pdbx_description
1 polymer ?
#
loop_
_entity_poly.entity_id
_entity_poly.type
_entity_poly.pdbx_seq_one_letter_code
_entity_poly.pdbx_strand_id
1 'polypeptide(L)' 'FSQFYQYLKEQDTLPGFADDITWDFISNVNCITRNATLFSALESMKFADFAAWSEVRFTAMIKTALTLAVTTILKELTP' A
#
# COMPACT_ATOMS: atom_id res chain seq x y z
N PHE A 1 5.22 2.42 -8.99
CA PHE A 1 5.67 1.01 -8.97
C PHE A 1 7.12 0.85 -9.41
N SER A 2 7.54 1.25 -10.62
CA SER A 2 8.93 1.07 -11.08
C SER A 2 9.97 1.75 -10.19
N GLN A 3 9.76 3.01 -9.81
CA GLN A 3 10.68 3.75 -8.92
C GLN A 3 10.82 3.08 -7.55
N PHE A 4 9.69 2.73 -6.92
CA PHE A 4 9.69 2.02 -5.63
C PHE A 4 10.36 0.64 -5.74
N TYR A 5 10.15 -0.08 -6.84
CA TYR A 5 10.85 -1.35 -7.08
C TYR A 5 12.37 -1.19 -7.21
N GLN A 6 12.85 -0.18 -7.94
CA GLN A 6 14.29 0.09 -8.03
C GLN A 6 14.88 0.45 -6.67
N TYR A 7 14.19 1.32 -5.92
CA TYR A 7 14.56 1.65 -4.56
C TYR A 7 14.71 0.40 -3.70
N LEU A 8 13.73 -0.52 -3.71
CA LEU A 8 13.79 -1.77 -2.95
C LEU A 8 14.98 -2.66 -3.33
N LYS A 9 15.41 -2.66 -4.60
CA LYS A 9 16.56 -3.46 -5.05
C LYS A 9 17.91 -2.89 -4.59
N GLU A 10 17.97 -1.59 -4.35
CA GLU A 10 19.18 -0.89 -3.92
C GLU A 10 19.35 -0.94 -2.39
N GLN A 11 18.31 -1.30 -1.64
CA GLN A 11 18.37 -1.42 -0.18
C GLN A 11 18.99 -2.75 0.26
N ASP A 12 19.87 -2.69 1.25
CA ASP A 12 20.44 -3.86 1.92
C ASP A 12 19.41 -4.56 2.84
N THR A 13 18.50 -3.77 3.42
CA THR A 13 17.36 -4.26 4.21
C THR A 13 16.06 -3.82 3.58
N LEU A 14 15.18 -4.78 3.27
CA LEU A 14 13.89 -4.49 2.65
C LEU A 14 12.92 -3.86 3.65
N PRO A 15 12.31 -2.71 3.32
CA PRO A 15 11.18 -2.17 4.07
C PRO A 15 10.03 -3.17 4.17
N GLY A 16 9.42 -3.21 5.35
CA GLY A 16 8.18 -3.90 5.62
C GLY A 16 6.96 -3.21 5.01
N PHE A 17 5.84 -3.93 4.99
CA PHE A 17 4.57 -3.38 4.50
C PHE A 17 3.94 -2.37 5.47
N ALA A 18 4.29 -2.44 6.75
CA ALA A 18 3.82 -1.52 7.79
C ALA A 18 4.70 -0.27 7.92
N ASP A 19 5.86 -0.25 7.27
CA ASP A 19 6.84 0.84 7.36
C ASP A 19 6.34 2.11 6.68
N ASP A 20 6.78 3.26 7.20
CA ASP A 20 6.35 4.58 6.72
C ASP A 20 6.64 4.81 5.23
N ILE A 21 7.76 4.28 4.73
CA ILE A 21 8.09 4.42 3.31
C ILE A 21 7.11 3.68 2.40
N THR A 22 6.56 2.54 2.86
CA THR A 22 5.52 1.81 2.12
C THR A 22 4.20 2.59 2.17
N TRP A 23 3.90 3.22 3.30
CA TRP A 23 2.75 4.12 3.44
C TRP A 23 2.84 5.32 2.49
N ASP A 24 3.99 5.99 2.43
CA ASP A 24 4.23 7.12 1.53
C ASP A 24 4.07 6.68 0.08
N PHE A 25 4.61 5.51 -0.29
CA PHE A 25 4.45 4.97 -1.62
C PHE A 25 2.97 4.79 -2.01
N ILE A 26 2.17 4.09 -1.19
CA ILE A 26 0.76 3.83 -1.55
C ILE A 26 -0.09 5.09 -1.56
N SER A 27 0.25 6.07 -0.72
CA SER A 27 -0.42 7.38 -0.66
C SER A 27 -0.18 8.21 -1.92
N ASN A 28 0.81 7.85 -2.74
CA ASN A 28 1.10 8.46 -4.03
C ASN A 28 0.58 7.66 -5.23
N VAL A 29 -0.15 6.55 -5.02
CA VAL A 29 -0.68 5.71 -6.10
C VAL A 29 -2.16 6.05 -6.36
N ASN A 30 -2.42 6.71 -7.50
CA ASN A 30 -3.76 7.19 -7.87
C ASN A 30 -4.86 6.12 -7.84
N CYS A 31 -4.59 4.88 -8.29
CA CYS A 31 -5.60 3.82 -8.26
C CYS A 31 -5.92 3.32 -6.84
N ILE A 32 -5.06 3.59 -5.86
CA ILE A 32 -5.32 3.35 -4.43
C ILE A 32 -6.08 4.55 -3.85
N THR A 33 -5.55 5.76 -4.00
CA THR A 33 -6.12 6.98 -3.38
C THR A 33 -7.50 7.35 -3.93
N ARG A 34 -7.80 7.01 -5.20
CA ARG A 34 -9.15 7.20 -5.78
C ARG A 34 -10.18 6.19 -5.27
N ASN A 35 -9.76 5.06 -4.69
CA ASN A 35 -10.67 4.14 -4.02
C ASN A 35 -10.94 4.63 -2.60
N ALA A 36 -11.88 5.58 -2.48
CA ALA A 36 -12.16 6.28 -1.22
C ALA A 36 -12.43 5.34 -0.04
N THR A 37 -13.21 4.28 -0.26
CA THR A 37 -13.53 3.28 0.78
C THR A 37 -12.28 2.55 1.27
N LEU A 38 -11.45 2.08 0.34
CA LEU A 38 -10.21 1.36 0.66
C LEU A 38 -9.19 2.29 1.33
N PHE A 39 -8.99 3.48 0.78
CA PHE A 39 -8.00 4.42 1.29
C PHE A 39 -8.38 4.97 2.66
N SER A 40 -9.65 5.32 2.90
CA SER A 40 -10.12 5.76 4.23
C SER A 40 -9.97 4.67 5.28
N ALA A 41 -10.18 3.40 4.91
CA ALA A 41 -9.96 2.27 5.81
C ALA A 41 -8.47 2.10 6.15
N LEU A 42 -7.59 2.27 5.17
CA LEU A 42 -6.14 2.27 5.36
C LEU A 42 -5.67 3.40 6.27
N GLU A 43 -6.16 4.62 6.07
CA GLU A 43 -5.85 5.77 6.95
C GLU A 43 -6.32 5.51 8.38
N SER A 44 -7.55 5.03 8.54
CA SER A 44 -8.10 4.70 9.85
C SER A 44 -7.27 3.64 10.58
N MET A 45 -6.69 2.67 9.85
CA MET A 45 -5.80 1.67 10.43
C MET A 45 -4.40 2.22 10.72
N LYS A 46 -3.83 3.05 9.84
CA LYS A 46 -2.49 3.63 10.00
C LYS A 46 -2.40 4.56 11.22
N PHE A 47 -3.46 5.30 11.49
CA PHE A 47 -3.50 6.30 12.57
C PHE A 47 -4.23 5.83 13.82
N ALA A 48 -4.71 4.59 13.85
CA ALA A 48 -5.30 4.01 15.05
C ALA A 48 -4.23 3.62 16.07
N ASP A 49 -4.64 3.57 17.34
CA ASP A 49 -3.81 3.05 18.41
C ASP A 49 -3.46 1.56 18.17
N PHE A 50 -2.28 1.13 18.62
CA PHE A 50 -1.78 -0.25 18.54
C PHE A 50 -2.75 -1.26 19.19
N ALA A 51 -3.52 -0.83 20.19
CA ALA A 51 -4.54 -1.67 20.82
C ALA A 51 -5.73 -1.98 19.88
N ALA A 52 -6.01 -1.12 18.91
CA ALA A 52 -7.15 -1.26 18.00
C ALA A 52 -6.84 -2.15 16.79
N TRP A 53 -5.58 -2.17 16.32
CA TRP A 53 -5.17 -2.93 15.14
C TRP A 53 -3.81 -3.59 15.31
N SER A 54 -3.74 -4.88 14.96
CA SER A 54 -2.45 -5.56 14.83
C SER A 54 -1.76 -5.17 13.54
N GLU A 55 -0.43 -5.05 13.58
CA GLU A 55 0.44 -4.84 12.42
C GLU A 55 0.18 -5.88 11.31
N VAL A 56 -0.17 -7.11 11.69
CA VAL A 56 -0.56 -8.19 10.78
C VAL A 56 -1.80 -7.83 9.96
N ARG A 57 -2.82 -7.23 10.59
CA ARG A 57 -4.05 -6.81 9.91
C ARG A 57 -3.78 -5.62 8.98
N PHE A 58 -2.98 -4.66 9.44
CA PHE A 58 -2.59 -3.53 8.60
C PHE A 58 -1.80 -3.99 7.37
N THR A 59 -0.80 -4.86 7.56
CA THR A 59 -0.02 -5.48 6.48
C THR A 59 -0.89 -6.21 5.48
N ALA A 60 -1.90 -6.97 5.94
CA ALA A 60 -2.82 -7.65 5.05
C ALA A 60 -3.62 -6.65 4.19
N MET A 61 -4.09 -5.55 4.78
CA MET A 61 -4.83 -4.51 4.05
C MET A 61 -3.96 -3.79 3.01
N ILE A 62 -2.70 -3.48 3.36
CA ILE A 62 -1.72 -2.90 2.42
C ILE A 62 -1.51 -3.83 1.21
N LYS A 63 -1.35 -5.14 1.45
CA LYS A 63 -1.21 -6.13 0.37
C LYS A 63 -2.46 -6.20 -0.51
N THR A 64 -3.65 -6.14 0.07
CA THR A 64 -4.91 -6.08 -0.70
C THR A 64 -4.95 -4.84 -1.57
N ALA A 65 -4.58 -3.67 -1.03
CA ALA A 65 -4.57 -2.43 -1.80
C ALA A 65 -3.59 -2.46 -2.98
N LEU A 66 -2.38 -2.98 -2.77
CA LEU A 66 -1.39 -3.17 -3.82
C LEU A 66 -1.87 -4.16 -4.90
N THR A 67 -2.52 -5.26 -4.49
CA THR A 67 -3.07 -6.25 -5.42
C THR A 67 -4.17 -5.64 -6.29
N LEU A 68 -5.09 -4.88 -5.69
CA LEU A 68 -6.14 -4.18 -6.41
C LEU A 68 -5.55 -3.13 -7.36
N ALA A 69 -4.54 -2.37 -6.91
CA ALA A 69 -3.86 -1.38 -7.74
C ALA A 69 -3.25 -2.00 -9.00
N VAL A 70 -2.49 -3.08 -8.85
CA VAL A 70 -1.89 -3.80 -9.99
C VAL A 70 -2.97 -4.39 -10.89
N THR A 71 -4.02 -4.98 -10.32
CA THR A 71 -5.14 -5.55 -11.08
C THR A 71 -5.86 -4.49 -11.92
N THR A 72 -6.11 -3.31 -11.36
CA THR A 72 -6.73 -2.19 -12.08
C THR A 72 -5.82 -1.71 -13.22
N ILE A 73 -4.53 -1.54 -12.96
CA ILE A 73 -3.56 -1.14 -14.00
C ILE A 73 -3.53 -2.17 -15.14
N LEU A 74 -3.48 -3.47 -14.81
CA LEU A 74 -3.48 -4.53 -15.83
C LEU A 74 -4.76 -4.51 -16.68
N LYS A 75 -5.94 -4.32 -16.05
CA LYS A 75 -7.22 -4.17 -16.77
C LYS A 75 -7.22 -2.97 -17.71
N GLU A 76 -6.62 -1.86 -17.33
CA GLU A 76 -6.51 -0.67 -18.20
C GLU A 76 -5.54 -0.89 -19.37
N LEU A 77 -4.56 -1.80 -19.23
CA LEU A 77 -3.59 -2.14 -20.28
C LEU A 77 -4.10 -3.20 -21.27
N THR A 78 -5.11 -3.99 -20.88
CA THR A 78 -5.77 -4.98 -21.74
C THR A 78 -7.27 -4.67 -21.82
N PRO A 79 -7.70 -3.79 -22.75
CA PRO A 79 -9.10 -3.39 -22.91
C PRO A 79 -10.03 -4.56 -23.27
#